data_AF-A0A496R7E8-F1
#
_entry.id   AF-A0A496R7E8-F1
#
_cell.length_a   1.000
_cell.length_b   1.000
_cell.length_c   1.000
_cell.angle_alpha   90.00
_cell.angle_beta   90.00
_cell.angle_gamma   90.00
#
_symmetry.space_group_name_H-M   'P 1'
#
loop_
_entity.id
_entity.type
_entity.pdbx_description
1 polymer ?
#
loop_
_entity_poly.entity_id
_entity_poly.type
_entity_poly.pdbx_seq_one_letter_code
_entity_poly.pdbx_strand_id
1 'polypeptide(L)'
;GLPESGISPEIESELQVLSTKLGGGITKSRLMLDSSTEDEIIDLSEWLTSWGRGKAVLVTLDITNALDSLMDSITGLELYRARKDVVNLIRHLTGRMGRLHDLKDGRVLILFPEERLPDYELYLHHLSHSFTSLFFNLSHPPDFPAVFNLWPEEKKTVEENLSGFF
;
A
#
# COMPACT_ATOMS: atom_id res chain seq x y z
N GLY A 1 7.91 -27.32 33.00
CA GLY A 1 8.48 -26.04 32.56
C GLY A 1 8.60 -26.10 31.07
N LEU A 2 7.95 -25.18 30.35
CA LEU A 2 8.08 -25.06 28.90
C LEU A 2 9.38 -24.30 28.58
N PRO A 3 10.11 -24.64 27.51
CA PRO A 3 11.28 -23.89 27.10
C PRO A 3 10.87 -22.62 26.35
N GLU A 4 11.54 -21.52 26.70
CA GLU A 4 11.44 -20.23 26.04
C GLU A 4 11.97 -20.33 24.61
N SER A 5 11.14 -19.94 23.64
CA SER A 5 11.50 -19.83 22.23
C SER A 5 12.43 -18.62 22.03
N GLY A 6 13.73 -18.82 22.26
CA GLY A 6 14.77 -17.86 21.89
C GLY A 6 15.09 -18.00 20.40
N ILE A 7 14.75 -17.00 19.59
CA ILE A 7 15.29 -16.85 18.24
C ILE A 7 16.81 -16.68 18.39
N SER A 8 17.61 -17.40 17.58
CA SER A 8 19.07 -17.31 17.68
C SER A 8 19.51 -15.86 17.44
N PRO A 9 20.46 -15.31 18.24
CA PRO A 9 21.00 -13.95 18.06
C PRO A 9 21.55 -13.69 16.65
N GLU A 10 21.94 -14.75 15.95
CA GLU A 10 22.42 -14.67 14.57
C GLU A 10 21.29 -14.32 13.58
N ILE A 11 20.08 -14.83 13.81
CA ILE A 11 18.90 -14.54 12.97
C ILE A 11 18.42 -13.10 13.20
N GLU A 12 18.45 -12.62 14.45
CA GLU A 12 18.13 -11.22 14.76
C GLU A 12 19.12 -10.25 14.09
N SER A 13 20.41 -10.58 14.10
CA SER A 13 21.45 -9.80 13.41
C SER A 13 21.24 -9.78 11.89
N GLU A 14 20.89 -10.92 11.28
CA GLU A 14 20.62 -10.97 9.84
C GLU A 14 19.37 -10.16 9.45
N LEU A 15 18.31 -10.22 10.25
CA LEU A 15 17.10 -9.41 10.06
C LEU A 15 17.38 -7.91 10.21
N GLN A 16 18.23 -7.52 11.16
CA GLN A 16 18.61 -6.12 11.36
C GLN A 16 19.47 -5.59 10.20
N VAL A 17 20.36 -6.42 9.65
CA VAL A 17 21.15 -6.08 8.46
C VAL A 17 20.28 -5.98 7.21
N LEU A 18 19.29 -6.85 7.04
CA LEU A 18 18.31 -6.77 5.96
C LEU A 18 17.44 -5.50 6.07
N SER A 19 16.96 -5.18 7.26
CA SER A 19 16.19 -3.96 7.55
C SER A 19 17.02 -2.70 7.26
N THR A 20 18.29 -2.69 7.65
CA THR A 20 19.21 -1.56 7.38
C THR A 20 19.50 -1.40 5.87
N LYS A 21 19.64 -2.51 5.15
CA LYS A 21 19.84 -2.50 3.68
C LYS A 21 18.58 -2.05 2.93
N LEU A 22 17.39 -2.42 3.39
CA LEU A 22 16.11 -1.96 2.85
C LEU A 22 15.88 -0.47 3.17
N GLY A 23 16.09 -0.04 4.41
CA GLY A 23 15.96 1.36 4.84
C GLY A 23 16.92 2.31 4.12
N GLY A 24 18.17 1.90 3.90
CA GLY A 24 19.18 2.67 3.17
C GLY A 24 18.95 2.72 1.64
N GLY A 25 18.33 1.69 1.06
CA GLY A 25 17.89 1.70 -0.33
C GLY A 25 16.73 2.67 -0.57
N ILE A 26 15.79 2.75 0.37
CA ILE A 26 14.63 3.65 0.31
C ILE A 26 15.07 5.13 0.36
N THR A 27 16.07 5.48 1.18
CA THR A 27 16.55 6.87 1.26
C THR A 27 17.32 7.33 0.01
N LYS A 28 18.04 6.43 -0.67
CA LYS A 28 18.77 6.76 -1.91
C LYS A 28 17.85 6.86 -3.14
N SER A 29 16.78 6.07 -3.21
CA SER A 29 15.76 6.21 -4.26
C SER A 29 14.87 7.45 -4.08
N ARG A 30 14.78 8.00 -2.86
CA ARG A 30 13.97 9.19 -2.53
C ARG A 30 14.44 10.48 -3.22
N LEU A 31 15.68 10.54 -3.70
CA LEU A 31 16.24 11.73 -4.39
C LEU A 31 16.15 11.67 -5.94
N MET A 32 15.70 10.56 -6.53
CA MET A 32 15.62 10.40 -8.00
C MET A 32 14.21 10.10 -8.53
N LEU A 33 13.18 10.24 -7.68
CA LEU A 33 11.77 9.99 -8.02
C LEU A 33 10.89 11.25 -7.91
N ASP A 34 11.50 12.43 -7.94
CA ASP A 34 10.79 13.73 -7.93
C ASP A 34 10.51 14.26 -9.36
N SER A 35 10.64 13.41 -10.39
CA SER A 35 10.46 13.82 -11.78
C SER A 35 9.53 12.88 -12.56
N SER A 36 8.34 12.59 -12.06
CA SER A 36 7.16 12.18 -12.87
C SER A 36 6.01 11.77 -11.97
N THR A 37 5.12 12.72 -11.70
CA THR A 37 3.70 12.68 -12.07
C THR A 37 3.08 13.93 -11.46
N GLU A 38 3.12 15.02 -12.22
CA GLU A 38 2.09 16.05 -12.12
C GLU A 38 0.72 15.38 -12.25
N ASP A 39 -0.26 15.95 -11.57
CA ASP A 39 -1.66 15.51 -11.50
C ASP A 39 -2.32 15.40 -12.89
N GLU A 40 -2.04 14.34 -13.64
CA GLU A 40 -2.96 13.93 -14.70
C GLU A 40 -4.23 13.45 -14.03
N ILE A 41 -5.32 14.21 -14.22
CA ILE A 41 -6.68 13.74 -13.97
C ILE A 41 -6.95 12.65 -15.00
N ILE A 42 -6.52 11.43 -14.70
CA ILE A 42 -6.86 10.26 -15.49
C ILE A 42 -8.30 9.89 -15.12
N ASP A 43 -9.19 9.83 -16.11
CA ASP A 43 -10.53 9.27 -15.95
C ASP A 43 -10.39 7.83 -15.43
N LEU A 44 -11.01 7.54 -14.28
CA LEU A 44 -10.93 6.24 -13.63
C LEU A 44 -11.43 5.12 -14.57
N SER A 45 -12.44 5.41 -15.38
CA SER A 45 -12.96 4.49 -16.40
C SER A 45 -11.88 4.15 -17.43
N GLU A 46 -11.13 5.15 -17.89
CA GLU A 46 -10.03 4.97 -18.83
C GLU A 46 -8.87 4.21 -18.19
N TRP A 47 -8.55 4.49 -16.92
CA TRP A 47 -7.53 3.76 -16.18
C TRP A 47 -7.88 2.26 -16.03
N LEU A 48 -9.10 1.95 -15.60
CA LEU A 48 -9.55 0.55 -15.48
C LEU A 48 -9.62 -0.15 -16.85
N THR A 49 -10.03 0.56 -17.90
CA THR A 49 -10.12 -0.03 -19.26
C THR A 49 -8.76 -0.20 -19.92
N SER A 50 -7.78 0.66 -19.63
CA SER A 50 -6.43 0.57 -20.17
C SER A 50 -5.61 -0.53 -19.51
N TRP A 51 -5.73 -0.70 -18.18
CA TRP A 51 -4.96 -1.68 -17.41
C TRP A 51 -5.69 -3.00 -17.16
N GLY A 52 -7.03 -3.01 -17.21
CA GLY A 52 -7.89 -4.14 -16.90
C GLY A 52 -8.60 -4.74 -18.11
N ARG A 53 -7.94 -4.82 -19.27
CA ARG A 53 -8.52 -5.48 -20.47
C ARG A 53 -8.72 -6.98 -20.31
N GLY A 54 -8.07 -7.60 -19.32
CA GLY A 54 -8.19 -9.02 -18.97
C GLY A 54 -8.75 -9.22 -17.57
N LYS A 55 -8.85 -10.49 -17.15
CA LYS A 55 -9.23 -10.84 -15.78
C LYS A 55 -8.23 -10.26 -14.79
N ALA A 56 -8.75 -9.55 -13.81
CA ALA A 56 -7.99 -8.89 -12.78
C ALA A 56 -8.79 -8.88 -11.48
N VAL A 57 -8.12 -8.57 -10.38
CA VAL A 57 -8.74 -8.27 -9.09
C VAL A 57 -8.48 -6.81 -8.79
N LEU A 58 -9.56 -6.05 -8.64
CA LEU A 58 -9.53 -4.68 -8.18
C LEU A 58 -9.70 -4.68 -6.66
N VAL A 59 -8.70 -4.12 -5.98
CA VAL A 59 -8.71 -3.92 -4.53
C VAL A 59 -8.96 -2.44 -4.27
N THR A 60 -10.04 -2.16 -3.55
CA THR A 60 -10.28 -0.84 -2.96
C THR A 60 -9.79 -0.88 -1.53
N LEU A 61 -8.66 -0.21 -1.28
CA LEU A 61 -7.98 -0.19 0.00
C LEU A 61 -8.26 1.14 0.72
N ASP A 62 -8.80 1.06 1.92
CA ASP A 62 -8.95 2.22 2.81
C ASP A 62 -7.63 2.47 3.55
N ILE A 63 -7.12 3.70 3.47
CA ILE A 63 -5.86 4.12 4.11
C ILE A 63 -6.08 5.11 5.25
N THR A 64 -7.33 5.43 5.61
CA THR A 64 -7.66 6.42 6.66
C THR A 64 -7.01 6.08 8.00
N ASN A 65 -7.14 4.84 8.47
CA ASN A 65 -6.52 4.37 9.71
C ASN A 65 -4.99 4.55 9.71
N ALA A 66 -4.34 4.34 8.57
CA ALA A 66 -2.89 4.53 8.42
C ALA A 66 -2.51 6.02 8.44
N LEU A 67 -3.32 6.88 7.82
CA LEU A 67 -3.14 8.33 7.87
C LEU A 67 -3.27 8.86 9.29
N ASP A 68 -4.33 8.46 10.00
CA ASP A 68 -4.58 8.87 11.38
C ASP A 68 -3.43 8.46 12.30
N SER A 69 -3.00 7.19 12.19
CA SER A 69 -1.87 6.67 12.97
C SER A 69 -0.57 7.45 12.71
N LEU A 70 -0.33 7.86 11.46
CA LEU A 70 0.87 8.62 11.09
C LEU A 70 0.80 10.08 11.57
N MET A 71 -0.37 10.72 11.47
CA MET A 71 -0.58 12.09 11.96
C MET A 71 -0.48 12.17 13.48
N ASP A 72 -1.00 11.16 14.19
CA ASP A 72 -0.94 11.08 15.65
C ASP A 72 0.50 10.87 16.15
N SER A 73 1.33 10.15 15.39
CA SER A 73 2.72 9.86 15.76
C SER A 73 3.71 10.96 15.39
N ILE A 74 3.39 11.83 14.42
CA ILE A 74 4.29 12.88 13.94
C ILE A 74 3.60 14.24 14.05
N THR A 75 3.86 14.94 15.15
CA THR A 75 3.32 16.29 15.39
C THR A 75 3.69 17.26 14.27
N GLY A 76 2.69 17.93 13.70
CA GLY A 76 2.89 18.92 12.63
C GLY A 76 3.07 18.32 11.24
N LEU A 77 2.86 17.01 11.07
CA LEU A 77 2.81 16.40 9.74
C LEU A 77 1.58 16.88 8.96
N GLU A 78 1.82 17.40 7.76
CA GLU A 78 0.75 17.82 6.87
C GLU A 78 0.07 16.59 6.23
N LEU A 79 -1.27 16.59 6.16
CA LEU A 79 -2.05 15.46 5.63
C LEU A 79 -1.60 15.02 4.22
N TYR A 80 -1.23 15.96 3.35
CA TYR A 80 -0.76 15.61 2.00
C TYR A 80 0.57 14.85 2.04
N ARG A 81 1.46 15.16 3.00
CA ARG A 81 2.73 14.44 3.18
C ARG A 81 2.47 13.05 3.73
N ALA A 82 1.61 12.94 4.74
CA ALA A 82 1.19 11.66 5.29
C ALA A 82 0.64 10.75 4.18
N ARG A 83 -0.30 11.26 3.37
CA ARG A 83 -0.85 10.55 2.21
C ARG A 83 0.22 10.12 1.22
N LYS A 84 1.13 11.03 0.83
CA LYS A 84 2.21 10.71 -0.10
C LYS A 84 3.08 9.56 0.44
N ASP A 85 3.41 9.57 1.73
CA ASP A 85 4.23 8.53 2.34
C ASP A 85 3.50 7.17 2.40
N VAL A 86 2.22 7.15 2.81
CA VAL A 86 1.40 5.93 2.82
C VAL A 86 1.23 5.35 1.41
N VAL A 87 0.87 6.18 0.43
CA VAL A 87 0.70 5.75 -0.96
C VAL A 87 2.02 5.25 -1.56
N ASN A 88 3.15 5.88 -1.23
CA ASN A 88 4.46 5.43 -1.68
C ASN A 88 4.84 4.07 -1.10
N LEU A 89 4.52 3.80 0.16
CA LEU A 89 4.71 2.48 0.77
C LEU A 89 3.87 1.42 0.05
N ILE A 90 2.58 1.67 -0.15
CA ILE A 90 1.70 0.72 -0.86
C ILE A 90 2.23 0.48 -2.27
N ARG A 91 2.66 1.53 -2.97
CA ARG A 91 3.27 1.41 -4.31
C ARG A 91 4.54 0.58 -4.29
N HIS A 92 5.39 0.75 -3.27
CA HIS A 92 6.63 -0.02 -3.12
C HIS A 92 6.35 -1.51 -2.91
N LEU A 93 5.40 -1.85 -2.03
CA LEU A 93 5.01 -3.24 -1.73
C LEU A 93 4.28 -3.91 -2.91
N THR A 94 3.36 -3.20 -3.56
CA THR A 94 2.68 -3.67 -4.76
C THR A 94 3.66 -3.87 -5.92
N GLY A 95 4.66 -3.00 -6.04
CA GLY A 95 5.73 -3.11 -7.02
C GLY A 95 5.21 -3.36 -8.43
N ARG A 96 5.68 -4.45 -9.06
CA ARG A 96 5.29 -4.86 -10.41
C ARG A 96 4.06 -5.77 -10.44
N MET A 97 3.54 -6.18 -9.28
CA MET A 97 2.40 -7.09 -9.18
C MET A 97 1.10 -6.40 -9.59
N GLY A 98 0.94 -5.11 -9.27
CA GLY A 98 -0.28 -4.38 -9.58
C GLY A 98 -0.06 -3.02 -10.21
N ARG A 99 -1.18 -2.33 -10.45
CA ARG A 99 -1.24 -0.91 -10.80
C ARG A 99 -2.01 -0.20 -9.71
N LEU A 100 -1.50 0.95 -9.28
CA LEU A 100 -2.06 1.70 -8.16
C LEU A 100 -2.60 3.05 -8.65
N HIS A 101 -3.75 3.46 -8.13
CA HIS A 101 -4.35 4.76 -8.35
C HIS A 101 -4.86 5.34 -7.02
N ASP A 102 -4.44 6.56 -6.65
CA ASP A 102 -4.89 7.24 -5.43
C ASP A 102 -6.17 8.03 -5.72
N LEU A 103 -7.25 7.70 -5.03
CA LEU A 103 -8.56 8.35 -5.20
C LEU A 103 -8.64 9.70 -4.48
N LYS A 104 -7.61 10.09 -3.72
CA LYS A 104 -7.53 11.36 -2.98
C LYS A 104 -8.60 11.56 -1.89
N ASP A 105 -9.50 10.59 -1.68
CA ASP A 105 -10.57 10.61 -0.68
C ASP A 105 -10.26 9.78 0.59
N GLY A 106 -9.06 9.20 0.66
CA GLY A 106 -8.67 8.27 1.73
C GLY A 106 -8.69 6.82 1.29
N ARG A 107 -9.02 6.55 0.02
CA ARG A 107 -8.92 5.23 -0.59
C ARG A 107 -7.85 5.19 -1.68
N VAL A 108 -7.34 4.00 -1.91
CA VAL A 108 -6.39 3.67 -2.98
C VAL A 108 -6.92 2.46 -3.73
N LEU A 109 -6.91 2.53 -5.06
CA LEU A 109 -7.21 1.39 -5.92
C LEU A 109 -5.94 0.66 -6.29
N ILE A 110 -6.00 -0.68 -6.25
CA ILE A 110 -4.93 -1.54 -6.72
C ILE A 110 -5.52 -2.59 -7.66
N LEU A 111 -5.09 -2.57 -8.91
CA LEU A 111 -5.47 -3.54 -9.91
C LEU A 111 -4.36 -4.60 -10.04
N PHE A 112 -4.66 -5.83 -9.63
CA PHE A 112 -3.77 -6.98 -9.82
C PHE A 112 -4.27 -7.82 -11.00
N PRO A 113 -3.44 -8.07 -12.02
CA PRO A 113 -3.80 -8.99 -13.09
C PRO A 113 -3.82 -10.43 -12.54
N GLU A 114 -4.65 -11.29 -13.13
CA GLU A 114 -4.90 -12.67 -12.66
C GLU A 114 -3.60 -13.48 -12.44
N GLU A 115 -2.59 -13.28 -13.29
CA GLU A 115 -1.32 -13.99 -13.20
C GLU A 115 -0.36 -13.51 -12.09
N ARG A 116 -0.72 -12.44 -11.36
CA ARG A 116 0.08 -11.85 -10.27
C ARG A 116 -0.71 -11.59 -9.00
N LEU A 117 -1.80 -12.32 -8.80
CA LEU A 117 -2.61 -12.19 -7.60
C LEU A 117 -1.80 -12.58 -6.35
N PRO A 118 -1.63 -11.67 -5.37
CA PRO A 118 -1.08 -12.05 -4.08
C PRO A 118 -2.11 -12.86 -3.28
N ASP A 119 -1.63 -13.57 -2.26
CA ASP A 119 -2.46 -13.92 -1.12
C ASP A 119 -2.86 -12.62 -0.40
N TYR A 120 -4.16 -12.34 -0.32
CA TYR A 120 -4.66 -11.05 0.15
C TYR A 120 -4.44 -10.83 1.64
N GLU A 121 -4.63 -11.86 2.45
CA GLU A 121 -4.42 -11.77 3.90
C GLU A 121 -2.94 -11.52 4.20
N LEU A 122 -2.06 -12.27 3.52
CA LEU A 122 -0.62 -12.08 3.64
C LEU A 122 -0.17 -10.70 3.14
N TYR A 123 -0.76 -10.21 2.04
CA TYR A 123 -0.45 -8.89 1.49
C TYR A 123 -0.83 -7.77 2.48
N LEU A 124 -2.05 -7.81 3.04
CA LEU A 124 -2.50 -6.82 4.02
C LEU A 124 -1.67 -6.91 5.32
N HIS A 125 -1.33 -8.11 5.75
CA HIS A 125 -0.44 -8.32 6.90
C HIS A 125 0.94 -7.71 6.66
N HIS A 126 1.55 -7.98 5.50
CA HIS A 126 2.84 -7.39 5.11
C HIS A 126 2.77 -5.87 5.02
N LEU A 127 1.66 -5.31 4.54
CA LEU A 127 1.45 -3.87 4.48
C LEU A 127 1.41 -3.24 5.89
N SER A 128 0.61 -3.81 6.79
CA SER A 128 0.53 -3.37 8.19
C SER A 128 1.87 -3.47 8.92
N HIS A 129 2.59 -4.58 8.76
CA HIS A 129 3.91 -4.79 9.34
C HIS A 129 4.96 -3.81 8.78
N SER A 130 4.97 -3.62 7.46
CA SER A 130 5.90 -2.69 6.80
C SER A 130 5.65 -1.24 7.20
N PHE A 131 4.39 -0.86 7.41
CA PHE A 131 4.01 0.45 7.93
C PHE A 131 4.63 0.68 9.31
N THR A 132 4.46 -0.28 10.22
CA THR A 132 5.05 -0.23 11.58
C THR A 132 6.57 -0.15 11.56
N SER A 133 7.21 -0.88 10.65
CA SER A 133 8.66 -0.90 10.50
C SER A 133 9.24 0.42 9.98
N LEU A 134 8.48 1.15 9.16
CA LEU A 134 8.93 2.42 8.57
C LEU A 134 8.71 3.61 9.52
N PHE A 135 7.70 3.53 10.38
CA PHE A 135 7.32 4.60 11.29
C PHE A 135 7.49 4.12 12.74
N PHE A 136 8.72 4.28 13.26
CA PHE A 136 9.19 3.73 14.55
C PHE A 136 8.41 4.18 15.81
N ASN A 137 7.45 5.11 15.69
CA ASN A 137 6.70 5.68 16.81
C ASN A 137 5.19 5.38 16.75
N LEU A 138 4.78 4.38 15.96
CA LEU A 138 3.38 3.96 15.95
C LEU A 138 3.07 3.14 17.20
N SER A 139 1.96 3.47 17.85
CA SER A 139 1.49 2.75 19.04
C SER A 139 1.01 1.33 18.69
N HIS A 140 0.40 1.17 17.51
CA HIS A 140 -0.07 -0.10 16.98
C HIS A 140 0.05 -0.11 15.45
N PRO A 141 0.20 -1.29 14.81
CA PRO A 141 0.07 -1.40 13.36
C PRO A 141 -1.32 -0.97 12.89
N PRO A 142 -1.46 -0.14 11.84
CA PRO A 142 -2.77 0.21 11.32
C PRO A 142 -3.38 -0.95 10.55
N ASP A 143 -4.70 -1.04 10.61
CA ASP A 143 -5.49 -1.90 9.74
C ASP A 143 -5.65 -1.24 8.36
N PHE A 144 -5.75 -2.08 7.32
CA PHE A 144 -6.03 -1.66 5.95
C PHE A 144 -7.29 -2.37 5.45
N PRO A 145 -8.49 -1.85 5.79
CA PRO A 145 -9.74 -2.40 5.28
C PRO A 145 -9.71 -2.44 3.75
N ALA A 146 -10.06 -3.59 3.18
CA ALA A 146 -9.97 -3.81 1.75
C ALA A 146 -11.23 -4.50 1.21
N VAL A 147 -11.71 -4.04 0.06
CA VAL A 147 -12.76 -4.70 -0.71
C VAL A 147 -12.15 -5.23 -2.01
N PHE A 148 -12.39 -6.50 -2.30
CA PHE A 148 -11.86 -7.18 -3.48
C PHE A 148 -13.00 -7.44 -4.45
N ASN A 149 -12.83 -7.06 -5.72
CA ASN A 149 -13.79 -7.32 -6.78
C ASN A 149 -13.05 -7.90 -8.00
N LEU A 150 -13.67 -8.85 -8.67
CA LEU A 150 -13.22 -9.37 -9.96
C LEU A 150 -13.52 -8.34 -11.05
N TRP A 151 -12.51 -7.99 -11.82
CA TRP A 151 -12.63 -7.08 -12.95
C TRP A 151 -12.36 -7.82 -14.27
N PRO A 152 -13.15 -7.60 -15.33
CA PRO A 152 -14.36 -6.76 -15.41
C PRO A 152 -15.66 -7.49 -15.01
N GLU A 153 -15.59 -8.70 -14.44
CA GLU A 153 -16.78 -9.54 -14.15
C GLU A 153 -17.77 -8.86 -13.20
N GLU A 154 -17.28 -8.12 -12.20
CA GLU A 154 -18.08 -7.36 -11.22
C GLU A 154 -18.11 -5.85 -11.50
N LYS A 155 -17.97 -5.46 -12.77
CA LYS A 155 -17.90 -4.03 -13.19
C LYS A 155 -19.00 -3.16 -12.58
N LYS A 156 -20.25 -3.61 -12.57
CA LYS A 156 -21.38 -2.83 -12.04
C LYS A 156 -21.21 -2.54 -10.54
N THR A 157 -20.80 -3.53 -9.76
CA THR A 157 -20.52 -3.38 -8.34
C THR A 157 -19.36 -2.41 -8.09
N VAL A 158 -18.33 -2.48 -8.94
CA VAL A 158 -17.20 -1.53 -8.91
C VAL A 158 -17.67 -0.09 -9.19
N GLU A 159 -18.47 0.12 -10.23
CA GLU A 159 -19.03 1.44 -10.58
C GLU A 159 -19.93 2.00 -9.47
N GLU A 160 -20.75 1.16 -8.82
CA GLU A 160 -21.58 1.55 -7.68
C GLU A 160 -20.73 1.96 -6.46
N ASN A 161 -19.70 1.19 -6.13
CA ASN A 161 -18.79 1.48 -5.00
C ASN A 161 -17.92 2.74 -5.22
N LEU A 162 -17.74 3.13 -6.47
CA LEU A 162 -16.89 4.23 -6.91
C LEU A 162 -17.71 5.34 -7.58
N SER A 163 -19.02 5.41 -7.34
CA SER A 163 -19.95 6.30 -8.06
C SER A 163 -19.62 7.80 -8.00
N GLY A 164 -18.75 8.23 -7.08
CA GLY A 164 -18.22 9.61 -7.03
C GLY A 164 -17.03 9.88 -7.96
N PHE A 165 -16.57 8.86 -8.68
CA PHE A 165 -15.39 8.89 -9.58
C PHE A 165 -15.74 8.49 -11.02
N PHE A 166 -16.99 8.12 -11.29
CA PHE A 166 -17.55 7.76 -12.59
C PHE A 166 -18.54 8.83 -13.07
#